data_AF-A0A3A5AUN6-F1
#
_entry.id   AF-A0A3A5AUN6-F1
#
_cell.length_a   1.000
_cell.length_b   1.000
_cell.length_c   1.000
_cell.angle_alpha   90.00
_cell.angle_beta   90.00
_cell.angle_gamma   90.00
#
_symmetry.space_group_name_H-M   'P 1'
#
loop_
_entity.id
_entity.type
_entity.pdbx_description
1 polymer ?
#
loop_
_entity_poly.entity_id
_entity_poly.type
_entity_poly.pdbx_seq_one_letter_code
_entity_poly.pdbx_strand_id
1 'polypeptide(L)'
;MGHVKIVIGILIGVFVLILVVQNIDSLNTKVELKINPVVTEEIKASEVTVYQMVLIAFLAGVLGTGLHGIIERFRLKKQIKILTRELQDKDKELSSLRNLPLTYDSVAPRQGEGT
;
A
#
# COMPACT_ATOMS: atom_id res chain seq x y z
N MET A 1 -15.51 9.10 -3.13
CA MET A 1 -14.15 9.35 -2.56
C MET A 1 -13.03 9.35 -3.62
N GLY A 2 -13.06 8.48 -4.64
CA GLY A 2 -11.99 8.43 -5.66
C GLY A 2 -11.77 9.76 -6.41
N HIS A 3 -12.84 10.38 -6.90
CA HIS A 3 -12.76 11.67 -7.61
C HIS A 3 -12.26 12.81 -6.72
N VAL A 4 -12.66 12.86 -5.46
CA VAL A 4 -12.19 13.88 -4.49
C VAL A 4 -10.69 13.77 -4.27
N LYS A 5 -10.15 12.54 -4.15
CA LYS A 5 -8.70 12.31 -4.02
C LYS A 5 -7.94 12.78 -5.27
N ILE A 6 -8.52 12.58 -6.46
CA ILE A 6 -7.93 13.05 -7.73
C ILE A 6 -7.93 14.58 -7.79
N VAL A 7 -9.05 15.23 -7.47
CA VAL A 7 -9.16 16.69 -7.48
C VAL A 7 -8.18 17.32 -6.49
N ILE A 8 -8.06 16.77 -5.28
CA ILE A 8 -7.07 17.23 -4.30
C ILE A 8 -5.65 17.05 -4.81
N GLY A 9 -5.34 15.90 -5.43
CA GLY A 9 -4.03 15.64 -6.04
C GLY A 9 -3.68 16.66 -7.13
N ILE A 10 -4.64 17.01 -7.99
CA ILE A 10 -4.47 18.04 -9.03
C ILE A 10 -4.23 19.41 -8.39
N LEU A 11 -5.01 19.77 -7.37
CA LEU A 11 -4.88 21.06 -6.67
C LEU A 11 -3.49 21.20 -6.03
N ILE A 12 -2.99 20.15 -5.37
CA ILE A 12 -1.64 20.11 -4.80
C ILE A 12 -0.59 20.25 -5.90
N GLY A 13 -0.76 19.54 -7.02
CA GLY A 13 0.16 19.63 -8.16
C GLY A 13 0.26 21.05 -8.72
N VAL A 14 -0.88 21.73 -8.90
CA VAL A 14 -0.93 23.13 -9.34
C VAL A 14 -0.27 24.05 -8.32
N PHE A 15 -0.53 23.86 -7.02
CA PHE A 15 0.08 24.65 -5.97
C PHE A 15 1.62 24.51 -5.96
N VAL A 16 2.13 23.29 -6.09
CA VAL A 16 3.58 23.03 -6.20
C VAL A 16 4.15 23.72 -7.45
N LEU A 17 3.47 23.65 -8.59
CA LEU A 17 3.90 24.33 -9.81
C LEU A 17 4.01 25.85 -9.61
N ILE A 18 3.02 26.46 -8.97
CA ILE A 18 3.03 27.89 -8.66
C ILE A 18 4.24 28.24 -7.79
N LEU A 19 4.52 27.47 -6.74
CA LEU A 19 5.69 27.70 -5.88
C LEU A 19 7.01 27.61 -6.65
N VAL A 20 7.14 26.63 -7.54
CA VAL A 20 8.36 26.47 -8.36
C VAL A 20 8.54 27.66 -9.29
N VAL A 21 7.49 28.08 -9.99
CA VAL A 21 7.56 29.23 -10.93
C VAL A 21 7.87 30.52 -10.19
N GLN A 22 7.23 30.76 -9.04
CA GLN A 22 7.47 31.97 -8.24
C GLN A 22 8.88 32.03 -7.64
N ASN A 23 9.50 30.88 -7.38
CA ASN A 23 10.82 30.81 -6.72
C ASN A 23 11.92 30.37 -7.69
N ILE A 24 11.72 30.51 -9.00
CA ILE A 24 12.67 29.99 -10.00
C ILE A 24 14.08 30.60 -9.86
N ASP A 25 14.16 31.88 -9.50
CA ASP A 25 15.43 32.58 -9.27
C ASP A 25 16.18 32.02 -8.05
N SER A 26 15.45 31.76 -6.97
CA SER A 26 16.00 31.12 -5.77
C SER A 26 16.41 29.66 -6.05
N LEU A 27 15.67 28.95 -6.88
CA LEU A 27 15.97 27.57 -7.26
C LEU A 27 17.21 27.47 -8.17
N ASN A 28 17.46 28.48 -9.01
CA ASN A 28 18.65 28.54 -9.87
C ASN A 28 19.92 28.99 -9.13
N THR A 29 19.80 29.40 -7.86
CA THR A 29 20.96 29.77 -7.05
C THR A 29 21.90 28.57 -6.91
N LYS A 30 23.18 28.81 -7.20
CA LYS A 30 24.24 27.81 -7.07
C LYS A 30 24.68 27.71 -5.63
N VAL A 31 24.78 26.49 -5.12
CA VAL A 31 25.24 26.22 -3.77
C VAL A 31 26.47 25.31 -3.85
N GLU A 32 27.52 25.71 -3.14
CA GLU A 32 28.66 24.84 -2.90
C GLU A 32 28.29 23.82 -1.82
N LEU A 33 28.18 22.55 -2.20
CA LEU A 33 27.96 21.48 -1.26
C LEU A 33 29.31 21.08 -0.64
N LYS A 34 29.49 21.46 0.63
CA LYS A 34 30.66 21.10 1.42
C LYS A 34 30.28 19.99 2.39
N ILE A 35 30.91 18.84 2.25
CA ILE A 35 30.86 17.79 3.26
C ILE A 35 32.15 17.92 4.05
N ASN A 36 32.04 18.23 5.35
CA ASN A 36 33.18 18.31 6.27
C ASN A 36 33.21 17.06 7.17
N PRO A 37 33.76 15.93 6.71
CA PRO A 37 33.93 14.75 7.55
C PRO A 37 35.10 14.95 8.52
N VAL A 38 34.92 14.54 9.78
CA VAL A 38 35.91 14.70 10.88
C VAL A 38 37.25 13.96 10.61
N VAL A 39 37.30 13.04 9.65
CA VAL A 39 38.41 12.08 9.45
C VAL A 39 39.04 12.16 8.05
N THR A 40 38.56 12.99 7.13
CA THR A 40 39.02 12.99 5.72
C THR A 40 39.05 14.41 5.15
N GLU A 41 39.86 14.66 4.12
CA GLU A 41 39.91 15.94 3.42
C GLU A 41 38.52 16.39 2.94
N GLU A 42 38.28 17.70 2.99
CA GLU A 42 37.02 18.31 2.60
C GLU A 42 36.63 17.91 1.17
N ILE A 43 35.58 17.11 1.04
CA ILE A 43 35.02 16.78 -0.26
C ILE A 43 34.14 17.96 -0.67
N LYS A 44 34.70 18.84 -1.51
CA LYS A 44 33.96 19.90 -2.19
C LYS A 44 33.23 19.26 -3.37
N ALA A 45 31.92 19.07 -3.23
CA ALA A 45 31.10 18.72 -4.39
C ALA A 45 30.98 19.95 -5.30
N SER A 46 30.99 19.71 -6.61
CA SER A 46 30.82 20.71 -7.68
C SER A 46 29.63 21.62 -7.41
N GLU A 47 29.62 22.84 -7.97
CA GLU A 47 28.49 23.77 -7.85
C GLU A 47 27.18 23.09 -8.30
N VAL A 48 26.29 22.80 -7.35
CA VAL A 48 24.96 22.21 -7.60
C VAL A 48 23.92 23.30 -7.42
N THR A 49 22.93 23.37 -8.31
CA THR A 49 21.81 24.31 -8.12
C THR A 49 20.80 23.75 -7.13
N VAL A 50 20.12 24.63 -6.39
CA VAL A 50 19.04 24.22 -5.47
C VAL A 50 17.96 23.41 -6.20
N TYR A 51 17.66 23.76 -7.45
CA TYR A 51 16.75 23.02 -8.31
C TYR A 51 17.14 21.53 -8.45
N GLN A 52 18.42 21.22 -8.67
CA GLN A 52 18.89 19.85 -8.80
C GLN A 52 18.70 19.06 -7.50
N MET A 53 18.96 19.67 -6.34
CA MET A 53 18.74 19.04 -5.04
C MET A 53 17.26 18.76 -4.78
N VAL A 54 16.40 19.75 -5.03
CA VAL A 54 14.94 19.61 -4.88
C VAL A 54 14.40 18.52 -5.79
N LEU A 55 14.88 18.45 -7.04
CA LEU A 55 14.44 17.44 -8.01
C LEU A 55 14.85 16.03 -7.56
N ILE A 56 16.09 15.83 -7.11
CA ILE A 56 16.55 14.53 -6.61
C ILE A 56 15.76 14.11 -5.36
N ALA A 57 15.54 15.04 -4.42
CA ALA A 57 14.77 14.76 -3.21
C ALA A 57 13.31 14.40 -3.54
N PHE A 58 12.69 15.14 -4.47
CA PHE A 58 11.34 14.85 -4.96
C PHE A 58 11.28 13.48 -5.63
N LEU A 59 12.23 13.17 -6.52
CA LEU A 59 12.29 11.87 -7.19
C LEU A 59 12.47 10.72 -6.20
N ALA A 60 13.36 10.87 -5.21
CA ALA A 60 13.54 9.89 -4.15
C ALA A 60 12.24 9.67 -3.35
N GLY A 61 11.50 10.74 -3.05
CA GLY A 61 10.18 10.66 -2.41
C GLY A 61 9.13 9.94 -3.26
N VAL A 62 9.05 10.26 -4.56
CA VAL A 62 8.12 9.59 -5.50
C VAL A 62 8.46 8.11 -5.65
N LEU A 63 9.75 7.77 -5.77
CA LEU A 63 10.19 6.38 -5.85
C LEU A 63 9.91 5.64 -4.54
N GLY A 64 10.21 6.24 -3.40
CA GLY A 64 9.96 5.64 -2.08
C GLY A 64 8.48 5.35 -1.84
N THR A 65 7.62 6.35 -2.09
CA THR A 65 6.17 6.20 -1.94
C THR A 65 5.58 5.23 -2.98
N GLY A 66 6.06 5.26 -4.22
CA GLY A 66 5.68 4.34 -5.28
C GLY A 66 6.02 2.89 -4.93
N LEU A 67 7.26 2.63 -4.50
CA LEU A 67 7.70 1.30 -4.07
C LEU A 67 6.89 0.79 -2.87
N HIS A 68 6.67 1.63 -1.87
CA HIS A 68 5.84 1.27 -0.71
C HIS A 68 4.41 0.90 -1.15
N GLY A 69 3.79 1.72 -2.00
CA GLY A 69 2.45 1.45 -2.52
C GLY A 69 2.35 0.16 -3.33
N ILE A 70 3.37 -0.15 -4.13
CA ILE A 70 3.47 -1.40 -4.87
C ILE A 70 3.52 -2.60 -3.91
N ILE A 71 4.42 -2.56 -2.92
CA ILE A 71 4.58 -3.64 -1.93
C ILE A 71 3.28 -3.87 -1.17
N GLU A 72 2.64 -2.80 -0.73
CA GLU A 72 1.38 -2.88 0.02
C GLU A 72 0.26 -3.47 -0.84
N ARG A 73 0.18 -3.12 -2.13
CA ARG A 73 -0.77 -3.69 -3.07
C ARG A 73 -0.57 -5.19 -3.28
N PHE A 74 0.68 -5.66 -3.35
CA PHE A 74 0.98 -7.10 -3.40
C PHE A 74 0.56 -7.81 -2.12
N ARG A 75 0.83 -7.21 -0.95
CA ARG A 75 0.44 -7.75 0.36
C ARG A 75 -1.08 -7.85 0.50
N LEU A 76 -1.81 -6.82 0.09
CA LEU A 76 -3.28 -6.79 0.07
C LEU A 76 -3.84 -7.86 -0.87
N LYS A 77 -3.30 -7.98 -2.09
CA LYS A 77 -3.74 -9.00 -3.06
C LYS A 77 -3.53 -10.42 -2.54
N LYS A 78 -2.40 -10.67 -1.85
CA LYS A 78 -2.13 -11.97 -1.22
C LYS A 78 -3.13 -12.28 -0.11
N GLN A 79 -3.41 -11.31 0.75
CA GLN A 79 -4.40 -11.45 1.84
C GLN A 79 -5.80 -11.75 1.29
N ILE A 80 -6.24 -11.02 0.26
CA ILE A 80 -7.53 -11.27 -0.40
C ILE A 80 -7.58 -12.71 -0.91
N LYS A 81 -6.54 -13.19 -1.60
CA LYS A 81 -6.51 -14.56 -2.13
C LYS A 81 -6.60 -15.63 -1.03
N ILE A 82 -5.93 -15.42 0.11
CA ILE A 82 -5.99 -16.34 1.25
C ILE A 82 -7.40 -16.35 1.83
N LEU A 83 -7.96 -15.16 2.11
CA LEU A 83 -9.27 -15.02 2.72
C LEU A 83 -10.38 -15.59 1.83
N THR A 84 -10.30 -15.39 0.50
CA THR A 84 -11.24 -15.99 -0.45
C THR A 84 -11.17 -17.52 -0.46
N ARG A 85 -9.97 -18.12 -0.34
CA ARG A 85 -9.82 -19.57 -0.26
C ARG A 85 -10.43 -20.13 1.02
N GLU A 86 -10.16 -19.50 2.15
CA GLU A 86 -10.72 -19.91 3.44
C GLU A 86 -12.25 -19.83 3.43
N LEU A 87 -12.82 -18.79 2.81
CA LEU A 87 -14.26 -18.66 2.61
C LEU A 87 -14.84 -19.84 1.80
N GLN A 88 -14.17 -20.22 0.71
CA GLN A 88 -14.58 -21.35 -0.12
C GLN A 88 -14.48 -22.69 0.62
N ASP A 89 -13.41 -22.90 1.40
CA ASP A 89 -13.21 -24.12 2.17
C ASP A 89 -14.28 -24.24 3.28
N LYS A 90 -14.57 -23.15 3.99
CA LYS A 90 -15.65 -23.05 5.00
C LYS A 90 -17.03 -23.33 4.40
N ASP A 91 -17.32 -22.75 3.23
CA ASP A 91 -18.59 -22.99 2.52
C ASP A 91 -18.73 -24.47 2.10
N LYS A 92 -17.62 -25.10 1.70
CA LYS A 92 -17.59 -26.52 1.34
C LYS A 92 -17.82 -27.42 2.57
N GLU A 93 -17.20 -27.11 3.71
CA GLU A 93 -17.43 -27.81 4.98
C GLU A 93 -18.89 -27.72 5.42
N LEU A 94 -19.49 -26.53 5.35
CA LEU A 94 -20.92 -26.34 5.62
C LEU A 94 -21.81 -27.16 4.68
N SER A 95 -21.48 -27.21 3.38
CA SER A 95 -22.22 -28.04 2.42
C SER A 95 -22.07 -29.54 2.67
N SER A 96 -20.89 -29.97 3.14
CA SER A 96 -20.59 -31.36 3.48
C SER A 96 -21.35 -31.80 4.74
N LEU A 97 -21.39 -30.94 5.77
CA LEU A 97 -22.15 -31.19 6.99
C LEU A 97 -23.66 -31.21 6.74
N ARG A 98 -24.15 -30.46 5.75
CA ARG A 98 -25.57 -30.45 5.37
C ARG A 98 -25.98 -31.66 4.52
N ASN A 99 -25.02 -32.33 3.89
CA ASN A 99 -25.21 -33.54 3.07
C ASN A 99 -24.83 -34.83 3.80
N LEU A 100 -24.41 -34.76 5.07
CA LEU A 100 -24.36 -35.95 5.91
C LEU A 100 -25.81 -36.43 6.07
N PRO A 101 -26.12 -37.72 5.80
CA PRO A 101 -27.40 -38.26 6.18
C PRO A 101 -27.49 -38.07 7.68
N LEU A 102 -28.39 -37.19 8.13
CA LEU A 102 -28.93 -37.30 9.48
C LEU A 102 -29.53 -38.69 9.49
N THR A 103 -28.80 -39.66 10.03
CA THR A 103 -29.37 -40.92 10.47
C THR A 103 -30.38 -40.49 11.53
N TYR A 104 -31.62 -40.28 11.09
CA TYR A 104 -32.77 -40.35 11.96
C TYR A 104 -32.75 -41.80 12.45
N ASP A 105 -31.97 -42.05 13.50
CA ASP A 105 -32.00 -43.31 14.19
C ASP A 105 -33.47 -43.57 14.49
N SER A 106 -33.91 -44.65 13.90
CA SER A 106 -35.24 -45.20 14.00
C SER A 106 -35.62 -45.26 15.48
N VAL A 107 -36.48 -44.33 15.91
CA VAL A 107 -37.27 -44.55 17.11
C VAL A 107 -38.33 -45.58 16.71
N ALA A 108 -37.90 -46.86 16.70
CA ALA A 108 -38.82 -47.98 16.64
C ALA A 108 -39.77 -47.86 17.84
N PRO A 109 -41.10 -47.83 17.64
CA PRO A 109 -42.02 -47.90 18.76
C PRO A 109 -41.79 -49.26 19.42
N ARG A 110 -41.40 -49.25 20.69
CA ARG A 110 -41.31 -50.47 21.50
C ARG A 110 -42.66 -51.16 21.44
N GLN A 111 -42.66 -52.33 20.80
CA GLN A 111 -43.70 -53.33 20.91
C GLN A 111 -43.71 -53.78 22.37
N GLY A 112 -44.56 -53.13 23.17
CA GLY A 112 -44.84 -53.46 24.56
C GLY A 112 -46.09 -54.31 24.61
N GLU A 113 -45.85 -55.61 24.61
CA GLU A 113 -46.67 -56.70 25.13
C GLU A 113 -47.41 -56.32 26.43
N GLY A 114 -48.68 -56.71 26.59
CA GLY A 114 -49.39 -56.50 27.85
C GLY A 114 -50.90 -56.72 27.82
N THR A 115 -51.31 -57.99 27.88
CA THR A 115 -52.56 -58.57 28.43
C THR A 115 -53.91 -58.15 27.87
#